data_AF-A0A9D1FKP7-F1
#
_entry.id   AF-A0A9D1FKP7-F1
#
_cell.length_a   1.000
_cell.length_b   1.000
_cell.length_c   1.000
_cell.angle_alpha   90.00
_cell.angle_beta   90.00
_cell.angle_gamma   90.00
#
_symmetry.space_group_name_H-M   'P 1'
#
loop_
_entity.id
_entity.type
_entity.pdbx_description
1 polymer ?
#
loop_
_entity_poly.entity_id
_entity_poly.type
_entity_poly.pdbx_seq_one_letter_code
_entity_poly.pdbx_strand_id
1 'polypeptide(L)'
;MKDKIIAIVGRPNVGKSTLVNRIVGARKSIVDDMPGVTRDRIYFDATWQGRDFVIIDTGGIITDDDDEFVNNILSQAKLAVDEADTIIFLVDAKSGLSPYDYDIANILRKSKKEILLVANKVDSNLQKDDLSEFYELGFGAAHPLSALHGCGGVGDLLDIIVKDIEPKKNPEDEQEVIKIAIVGKPNAGKSSILNNLLNEQRAIVSDVSGTTRDSINSRITYQNQEYILVDTAGIRKKSKVDYGVEAFAVDRAIRAIREADVALLVIDCVEGLTDQDKKIAQIAQEAGCGLILAFNKWDLKKGVQTHLYEKDVDSDAPFLNFAKKLFVSAKTGQRLNQIFDTAREVAFERAKRISTGLLNKVVNEAFALNPPVAIKGKMLRVYYTTQPKTKPPTFVLFINNKDLVKDSYKRYLLKKLRDAFGFFGTPIRISFREKGEK
;
A
#
# COMPACT_ATOMS: atom_id res chain seq x y z
N MET A 1 1.28 -5.73 10.91
CA MET A 1 1.56 -7.16 10.64
C MET A 1 2.16 -7.25 9.25
N LYS A 2 3.07 -8.19 8.99
CA LYS A 2 3.52 -8.47 7.63
C LYS A 2 2.37 -9.24 6.97
N ASP A 3 1.87 -8.78 5.84
CA ASP A 3 0.79 -9.47 5.14
C ASP A 3 1.31 -10.84 4.67
N LYS A 4 0.57 -11.91 4.96
CA LYS A 4 0.95 -13.29 4.60
C LYS A 4 1.04 -13.39 3.08
N ILE A 5 2.18 -13.84 2.56
CA ILE A 5 2.44 -13.96 1.13
C ILE A 5 2.13 -15.38 0.68
N ILE A 6 1.37 -15.51 -0.41
CA ILE A 6 0.97 -16.78 -0.98
C ILE A 6 1.41 -16.83 -2.43
N ALA A 7 2.20 -17.83 -2.80
CA ALA A 7 2.55 -18.06 -4.19
C ALA A 7 1.71 -19.18 -4.79
N ILE A 8 1.24 -18.99 -6.03
CA ILE A 8 0.61 -20.04 -6.82
C ILE A 8 1.63 -20.57 -7.82
N VAL A 9 2.02 -21.84 -7.64
CA VAL A 9 3.03 -22.52 -8.44
C VAL A 9 2.38 -23.71 -9.16
N GLY A 10 2.82 -24.01 -10.36
CA GLY A 10 2.34 -25.16 -11.14
C GLY A 10 2.80 -25.03 -12.58
N ARG A 11 2.75 -26.12 -13.34
CA ARG A 11 3.12 -26.09 -14.77
C ARG A 11 2.21 -25.14 -15.57
N PRO A 12 2.61 -24.73 -16.79
CA PRO A 12 1.76 -23.91 -17.64
C PRO A 12 0.39 -24.55 -17.91
N ASN A 13 -0.63 -23.72 -18.15
CA ASN A 13 -1.99 -24.13 -18.51
C ASN A 13 -2.82 -24.90 -17.45
N VAL A 14 -2.30 -25.11 -16.23
CA VAL A 14 -3.08 -25.66 -15.09
C VAL A 14 -4.12 -24.69 -14.52
N GLY A 15 -4.14 -23.44 -14.98
CA GLY A 15 -5.14 -22.43 -14.60
C GLY A 15 -4.75 -21.50 -13.45
N LYS A 16 -3.44 -21.26 -13.24
CA LYS A 16 -2.91 -20.34 -12.21
C LYS A 16 -3.57 -18.96 -12.26
N SER A 17 -3.49 -18.27 -13.39
CA SER A 17 -4.05 -16.93 -13.53
C SER A 17 -5.57 -16.91 -13.43
N THR A 18 -6.26 -18.00 -13.79
CA THR A 18 -7.71 -18.13 -13.56
C THR A 18 -8.03 -18.16 -12.07
N LEU A 19 -7.26 -18.91 -11.28
CA LEU A 19 -7.39 -18.97 -9.82
C LEU A 19 -7.04 -17.63 -9.17
N VAL A 20 -5.93 -17.00 -9.56
CA VAL A 20 -5.53 -15.65 -9.10
C VAL A 20 -6.67 -14.65 -9.33
N ASN A 21 -7.16 -14.55 -10.57
CA ASN A 21 -8.24 -13.62 -10.92
C ASN A 21 -9.52 -13.90 -10.13
N ARG A 22 -9.79 -15.16 -9.79
CA ARG A 22 -10.93 -15.52 -8.96
C ARG A 22 -10.74 -15.05 -7.52
N ILE A 23 -9.58 -15.31 -6.91
CA ILE A 23 -9.32 -14.95 -5.51
C ILE A 23 -9.30 -13.43 -5.32
N VAL A 24 -8.66 -12.71 -6.25
CA VAL A 24 -8.59 -11.23 -6.24
C VAL A 24 -9.96 -10.59 -6.54
N GLY A 25 -10.83 -11.32 -7.23
CA GLY A 25 -12.12 -10.83 -7.72
C GLY A 25 -11.96 -9.81 -8.86
N ALA A 26 -13.08 -9.31 -9.41
CA ALA A 26 -13.11 -8.34 -10.51
C ALA A 26 -12.48 -6.97 -10.18
N ARG A 27 -11.84 -6.81 -9.03
CA ARG A 27 -11.06 -5.62 -8.68
C ARG A 27 -9.65 -5.81 -9.20
N LYS A 28 -9.44 -5.51 -10.49
CA LYS A 28 -8.09 -5.19 -10.98
C LYS A 28 -7.57 -4.00 -10.16
N SER A 29 -6.72 -4.31 -9.20
CA SER A 29 -5.62 -3.44 -8.78
C SER A 29 -4.69 -3.35 -9.99
N ILE A 30 -4.97 -2.43 -10.89
CA ILE A 30 -4.01 -2.07 -11.94
C ILE A 30 -2.92 -1.29 -11.21
N VAL A 31 -1.79 -1.95 -10.99
CA VAL A 31 -0.51 -1.24 -10.91
C VAL A 31 -0.24 -0.81 -12.35
N ASP A 32 -0.30 0.50 -12.59
CA ASP A 32 0.01 1.07 -13.90
C ASP A 32 1.46 0.69 -14.28
N ASP A 33 1.62 0.23 -15.52
CA ASP A 33 2.90 -0.01 -16.17
C ASP A 33 3.65 1.32 -16.32
N MET A 34 4.60 1.60 -15.42
CA MET A 34 5.65 2.56 -15.69
C MET A 34 6.72 1.91 -16.59
N PRO A 35 7.08 2.51 -17.73
CA PRO A 35 8.21 2.04 -18.52
C PRO A 35 9.49 2.17 -17.70
N GLY A 36 10.14 1.05 -17.37
CA GLY A 36 11.44 1.03 -16.69
C GLY A 36 11.59 0.05 -15.51
N VAL A 37 10.57 -0.75 -15.18
CA VAL A 37 10.70 -1.82 -14.19
C VAL A 37 10.86 -3.14 -14.93
N THR A 38 11.91 -3.90 -14.64
CA THR A 38 12.07 -5.26 -15.16
C THR A 38 10.80 -6.05 -14.84
N ARG A 39 10.13 -6.49 -15.91
CA ARG A 39 8.97 -7.38 -15.92
C ARG A 39 9.31 -8.63 -15.11
N ASP A 40 8.31 -9.22 -14.43
CA ASP A 40 8.11 -10.69 -14.31
C ASP A 40 7.24 -11.12 -13.12
N ARG A 41 6.89 -10.24 -12.15
CA ARG A 41 6.09 -10.64 -10.98
C ARG A 41 4.99 -9.65 -10.62
N ILE A 42 3.76 -10.14 -10.50
CA ILE A 42 2.58 -9.33 -10.15
C ILE A 42 2.08 -9.76 -8.77
N TYR A 43 2.02 -8.79 -7.85
CA TYR A 43 1.49 -8.94 -6.51
C TYR A 43 0.03 -8.47 -6.49
N PHE A 44 -0.83 -9.25 -5.85
CA PHE A 44 -2.24 -8.94 -5.72
C PHE A 44 -2.67 -8.95 -4.26
N ASP A 45 -3.23 -7.83 -3.80
CA ASP A 45 -3.90 -7.78 -2.49
C ASP A 45 -5.21 -8.58 -2.56
N ALA A 46 -5.42 -9.48 -1.61
CA ALA A 46 -6.64 -10.26 -1.47
C ALA A 46 -7.14 -10.24 -0.01
N THR A 47 -8.46 -10.36 0.15
CA THR A 47 -9.11 -10.41 1.46
C THR A 47 -10.15 -11.52 1.46
N TRP A 48 -10.12 -12.38 2.48
CA TRP A 48 -11.12 -13.42 2.70
C TRP A 48 -11.53 -13.44 4.18
N GLN A 49 -12.85 -13.39 4.46
CA GLN A 49 -13.39 -13.32 5.83
C GLN A 49 -12.71 -12.27 6.74
N GLY A 50 -12.38 -11.10 6.19
CA GLY A 50 -11.72 -10.01 6.93
C GLY A 50 -10.23 -10.23 7.20
N ARG A 51 -9.60 -11.24 6.61
CA ARG A 51 -8.16 -11.52 6.68
C ARG A 51 -7.50 -11.12 5.38
N ASP A 52 -6.50 -10.24 5.47
CA ASP A 52 -5.74 -9.75 4.31
C ASP A 52 -4.50 -10.60 4.08
N PHE A 53 -4.20 -10.84 2.80
CA PHE A 53 -3.02 -11.56 2.35
C PHE A 53 -2.64 -11.11 0.94
N VAL A 54 -1.42 -11.42 0.53
CA VAL A 54 -0.90 -11.08 -0.80
C VAL A 54 -0.74 -12.36 -1.61
N ILE A 55 -1.24 -12.36 -2.86
CA ILE A 55 -0.99 -13.43 -3.82
C ILE A 55 0.07 -12.99 -4.83
N ILE A 56 1.03 -13.88 -5.08
CA ILE A 56 2.00 -13.77 -6.17
C ILE A 56 1.56 -14.72 -7.28
N ASP A 57 1.32 -14.18 -8.49
CA ASP A 57 1.25 -14.99 -9.71
C ASP A 57 2.67 -15.17 -10.26
N THR A 58 3.12 -16.42 -10.36
CA THR A 58 4.45 -16.73 -10.90
C THR A 58 4.48 -16.82 -12.43
N GLY A 59 3.40 -16.51 -13.15
CA GLY A 59 3.36 -16.53 -14.63
C GLY A 59 3.70 -15.17 -15.26
N GLY A 60 4.53 -15.05 -16.30
CA GLY A 60 5.30 -16.04 -17.03
C GLY A 60 6.18 -15.41 -18.12
N ILE A 61 7.31 -16.05 -18.41
CA ILE A 61 8.02 -15.94 -19.69
C ILE A 61 7.80 -17.29 -20.38
N ILE A 62 7.03 -17.28 -21.48
CA ILE A 62 6.97 -18.41 -22.40
C ILE A 62 8.02 -18.12 -23.45
N THR A 63 9.15 -18.82 -23.41
CA THR A 63 10.07 -18.90 -24.55
C THR A 63 9.80 -20.20 -25.29
N ASP A 64 9.87 -20.17 -26.62
CA ASP A 64 9.56 -21.28 -27.53
C ASP A 64 10.66 -22.36 -27.58
N ASP A 65 11.52 -22.45 -26.55
CA ASP A 65 12.64 -23.38 -26.46
C ASP A 65 12.43 -24.36 -25.30
N ASP A 66 12.42 -25.67 -25.57
CA ASP A 66 12.06 -26.72 -24.60
C ASP A 66 13.02 -26.78 -23.40
N ASP A 67 14.31 -26.49 -23.60
CA ASP A 67 15.32 -26.46 -22.52
C ASP A 67 15.23 -25.20 -21.65
N GLU A 68 14.86 -24.05 -22.22
CA GLU A 68 14.58 -22.85 -21.45
C GLU A 68 13.27 -22.97 -20.68
N PHE A 69 12.28 -23.66 -21.24
CA PHE A 69 10.97 -23.88 -20.63
C PHE A 69 11.07 -24.60 -19.27
N VAL A 70 11.86 -25.67 -19.19
CA VAL A 70 12.07 -26.40 -17.92
C VAL A 70 12.77 -25.53 -16.89
N ASN A 71 13.85 -24.85 -17.28
CA ASN A 71 14.59 -23.96 -16.39
C ASN A 71 13.74 -22.79 -15.86
N ASN A 72 12.83 -22.28 -16.69
CA ASN A 72 11.87 -21.24 -16.33
C ASN A 72 10.85 -21.74 -15.28
N ILE A 73 10.34 -22.97 -15.42
CA ILE A 73 9.41 -23.55 -14.44
C ILE A 73 10.11 -23.76 -13.08
N LEU A 74 11.33 -24.30 -13.09
CA LEU A 74 12.07 -24.60 -11.86
C LEU A 74 12.55 -23.33 -11.14
N SER A 75 12.94 -22.29 -11.89
CA SER A 75 13.31 -21.01 -11.30
C SER A 75 12.12 -20.30 -10.66
N GLN A 76 10.93 -20.33 -11.28
CA GLN A 76 9.69 -19.81 -10.71
C GLN A 76 9.33 -20.51 -9.40
N ALA A 77 9.42 -21.84 -9.35
CA ALA A 77 9.16 -22.60 -8.14
C ALA A 77 10.14 -22.24 -7.00
N LYS A 78 11.43 -22.05 -7.30
CA LYS A 78 12.43 -21.62 -6.30
C LYS A 78 12.15 -20.21 -5.79
N LEU A 79 11.84 -19.26 -6.66
CA LEU A 79 11.54 -17.89 -6.26
C LEU A 79 10.28 -17.81 -5.40
N ALA A 80 9.24 -18.58 -5.75
CA ALA A 80 8.05 -18.72 -4.90
C ALA A 80 8.39 -19.28 -3.52
N VAL A 81 9.28 -20.27 -3.47
CA VAL A 81 9.81 -20.82 -2.23
C VAL A 81 10.61 -19.81 -1.43
N ASP A 82 11.26 -18.82 -2.03
CA ASP A 82 12.00 -17.82 -1.25
C ASP A 82 11.06 -16.75 -0.66
N GLU A 83 10.05 -16.32 -1.42
CA GLU A 83 9.23 -15.15 -1.10
C GLU A 83 7.93 -15.45 -0.32
N ALA A 84 7.29 -16.60 -0.56
CA ALA A 84 5.96 -16.88 -0.01
C ALA A 84 5.99 -17.52 1.38
N ASP A 85 5.03 -17.23 2.24
CA ASP A 85 4.86 -17.92 3.52
C ASP A 85 4.14 -19.28 3.31
N THR A 86 3.18 -19.33 2.37
CA THR A 86 2.44 -20.54 1.96
C THR A 86 2.46 -20.69 0.43
N ILE A 87 2.54 -21.92 -0.06
CA ILE A 87 2.57 -22.22 -1.50
C ILE A 87 1.34 -23.04 -1.90
N ILE A 88 0.61 -22.57 -2.90
CA ILE A 88 -0.43 -23.34 -3.57
C ILE A 88 0.22 -24.03 -4.76
N PHE A 89 0.32 -25.35 -4.70
CA PHE A 89 0.78 -26.16 -5.83
C PHE A 89 -0.42 -26.63 -6.65
N LEU A 90 -0.61 -26.01 -7.82
CA LEU A 90 -1.77 -26.19 -8.69
C LEU A 90 -1.48 -27.20 -9.80
N VAL A 91 -2.26 -28.27 -9.85
CA VAL A 91 -2.23 -29.32 -10.88
C VAL A 91 -3.55 -29.36 -11.65
N ASP A 92 -3.56 -30.00 -12.82
CA ASP A 92 -4.74 -30.10 -13.68
C ASP A 92 -5.39 -31.47 -13.57
N ALA A 93 -6.59 -31.55 -12.97
CA ALA A 93 -7.31 -32.79 -12.78
C ALA A 93 -7.75 -33.46 -14.09
N LYS A 94 -7.88 -32.71 -15.19
CA LYS A 94 -8.32 -33.28 -16.49
C LYS A 94 -7.18 -33.92 -17.26
N SER A 95 -5.97 -33.40 -17.09
CA SER A 95 -4.78 -33.85 -17.81
C SER A 95 -3.88 -34.77 -16.99
N GLY A 96 -4.14 -34.88 -15.69
CA GLY A 96 -3.35 -35.66 -14.75
C GLY A 96 -1.93 -35.14 -14.54
N LEU A 97 -1.11 -36.00 -13.92
CA LEU A 97 0.29 -35.72 -13.57
C LEU A 97 1.21 -35.69 -14.80
N SER A 98 2.07 -34.68 -14.86
CA SER A 98 3.14 -34.53 -15.83
C SER A 98 4.52 -34.71 -15.16
N PRO A 99 5.59 -35.09 -15.89
CA PRO A 99 6.96 -35.06 -15.38
C PRO A 99 7.34 -33.74 -14.69
N TYR A 100 6.87 -32.60 -15.23
CA TYR A 100 7.11 -31.29 -14.64
C TYR A 100 6.47 -31.10 -13.27
N ASP A 101 5.35 -31.77 -12.99
CA ASP A 101 4.70 -31.71 -11.68
C ASP A 101 5.57 -32.42 -10.62
N TYR A 102 6.26 -33.50 -11.00
CA TYR A 102 7.24 -34.16 -10.12
C TYR A 102 8.47 -33.29 -9.85
N ASP A 103 8.97 -32.59 -10.86
CA ASP A 103 10.13 -31.71 -10.71
C ASP A 103 9.82 -30.51 -9.79
N ILE A 104 8.65 -29.89 -9.97
CA ILE A 104 8.16 -28.84 -9.09
C ILE A 104 7.99 -29.41 -7.66
N ALA A 105 7.36 -30.57 -7.51
CA ALA A 105 7.16 -31.21 -6.22
C ALA A 105 8.49 -31.47 -5.48
N ASN A 106 9.54 -31.88 -6.19
CA ASN A 106 10.87 -32.10 -5.62
C ASN A 106 11.50 -30.80 -5.07
N ILE A 107 11.27 -29.66 -5.73
CA ILE A 107 11.71 -28.35 -5.23
C ILE A 107 10.89 -27.96 -3.99
N LEU A 108 9.57 -28.05 -4.09
CA LEU A 108 8.66 -27.64 -3.03
C LEU A 108 8.89 -28.48 -1.75
N ARG A 109 9.08 -29.80 -1.86
CA ARG A 109 9.39 -30.68 -0.70
C ARG A 109 10.63 -30.25 0.08
N LYS A 110 11.63 -29.65 -0.59
CA LYS A 110 12.86 -29.16 0.07
C LYS A 110 12.68 -27.84 0.82
N SER A 111 11.61 -27.10 0.54
CA SER A 111 11.38 -25.74 1.08
C SER A 111 11.04 -25.69 2.57
N LYS A 112 10.50 -26.78 3.14
CA LYS A 112 9.89 -26.85 4.48
C LYS A 112 8.75 -25.84 4.72
N LYS A 113 8.24 -25.19 3.67
CA LYS A 113 7.08 -24.28 3.74
C LYS A 113 5.77 -25.06 3.70
N GLU A 114 4.69 -24.42 4.14
CA GLU A 114 3.34 -25.00 4.02
C GLU A 114 2.96 -25.05 2.54
N ILE A 115 2.65 -26.26 2.05
CA ILE A 115 2.30 -26.51 0.64
C ILE A 115 0.89 -27.10 0.59
N LEU A 116 0.01 -26.44 -0.15
CA LEU A 116 -1.36 -26.88 -0.40
C LEU A 116 -1.43 -27.41 -1.83
N LEU A 117 -1.60 -28.72 -1.98
CA LEU A 117 -1.81 -29.35 -3.29
C LEU A 117 -3.26 -29.14 -3.72
N VAL A 118 -3.46 -28.59 -4.92
CA VAL A 118 -4.77 -28.19 -5.44
C VAL A 118 -4.97 -28.75 -6.84
N ALA A 119 -6.01 -29.56 -7.01
CA ALA A 119 -6.41 -30.11 -8.30
C ALA A 119 -7.48 -29.20 -8.94
N ASN A 120 -7.09 -28.48 -9.98
CA ASN A 120 -7.97 -27.56 -10.70
C ASN A 120 -8.75 -28.26 -11.83
N LYS A 121 -9.79 -27.59 -12.35
CA LYS A 121 -10.67 -28.05 -13.44
C LYS A 121 -11.55 -29.26 -13.08
N VAL A 122 -11.85 -29.42 -11.78
CA VAL A 122 -12.82 -30.40 -11.27
C VAL A 122 -14.22 -29.82 -11.44
N ASP A 123 -14.83 -30.02 -12.60
CA ASP A 123 -16.09 -29.37 -12.99
C ASP A 123 -17.34 -30.19 -12.60
N SER A 124 -17.18 -31.46 -12.20
CA SER A 124 -18.28 -32.35 -11.79
C SER A 124 -17.94 -33.15 -10.53
N ASN A 125 -18.96 -33.55 -9.75
CA ASN A 125 -18.76 -34.34 -8.53
C ASN A 125 -18.17 -35.74 -8.79
N LEU A 126 -18.37 -36.30 -9.99
CA LEU A 126 -17.81 -37.61 -10.40
C LEU A 126 -16.27 -37.59 -10.54
N GLN A 127 -15.67 -36.41 -10.74
CA GLN A 127 -14.21 -36.25 -10.84
C GLN A 127 -13.51 -36.15 -9.48
N LYS A 128 -14.25 -36.10 -8.37
CA LYS A 128 -13.66 -36.03 -7.02
C LYS A 128 -13.08 -37.37 -6.56
N ASP A 129 -13.62 -38.47 -7.07
CA ASP A 129 -13.16 -39.83 -6.74
C ASP A 129 -11.88 -40.23 -7.51
N ASP A 130 -11.47 -39.42 -8.52
CA ASP A 130 -10.37 -39.70 -9.45
C ASP A 130 -9.05 -38.97 -9.10
N LEU A 131 -8.92 -38.49 -7.85
CA LEU A 131 -7.75 -37.70 -7.40
C LEU A 131 -6.67 -38.54 -6.71
N SER A 132 -6.79 -39.87 -6.71
CA SER A 132 -5.85 -40.77 -6.03
C SER A 132 -4.43 -40.69 -6.59
N GLU A 133 -4.28 -40.41 -7.90
CA GLU A 133 -2.97 -40.27 -8.53
C GLU A 133 -2.12 -39.13 -7.94
N PHE A 134 -2.75 -38.04 -7.49
CA PHE A 134 -2.04 -36.87 -6.98
C PHE A 134 -1.36 -37.10 -5.62
N TYR A 135 -1.70 -38.18 -4.92
CA TYR A 135 -0.99 -38.59 -3.69
C TYR A 135 0.49 -38.90 -3.95
N GLU A 136 0.85 -39.30 -5.17
CA GLU A 136 2.23 -39.62 -5.56
C GLU A 136 3.18 -38.42 -5.42
N LEU A 137 2.65 -37.19 -5.41
CA LEU A 137 3.45 -35.96 -5.24
C LEU A 137 3.95 -35.76 -3.80
N GLY A 138 3.35 -36.44 -2.83
CA GLY A 138 3.81 -36.46 -1.43
C GLY A 138 3.35 -35.27 -0.57
N PHE A 139 2.26 -34.60 -0.95
CA PHE A 139 1.69 -33.46 -0.21
C PHE A 139 0.33 -33.77 0.46
N GLY A 140 -0.07 -35.04 0.48
CA GLY A 140 -1.37 -35.48 0.99
C GLY A 140 -2.48 -35.39 -0.06
N ALA A 141 -3.73 -35.36 0.41
CA ALA A 141 -4.90 -35.30 -0.46
C ALA A 141 -4.94 -33.97 -1.23
N ALA A 142 -5.10 -34.03 -2.55
CA ALA A 142 -5.27 -32.85 -3.37
C ALA A 142 -6.64 -32.20 -3.11
N HIS A 143 -6.64 -30.89 -2.88
CA HIS A 143 -7.87 -30.11 -2.71
C HIS A 143 -8.53 -29.86 -4.08
N PRO A 144 -9.73 -30.40 -4.36
CA PRO A 144 -10.40 -30.17 -5.63
C PRO A 144 -10.92 -28.74 -5.74
N LEU A 145 -10.84 -28.14 -6.93
CA LEU A 145 -11.61 -26.93 -7.25
C LEU A 145 -11.84 -26.76 -8.76
N SER A 146 -12.82 -25.93 -9.11
CA SER A 146 -12.95 -25.34 -10.45
C SER A 146 -12.75 -23.84 -10.39
N ALA A 147 -11.53 -23.38 -10.73
CA ALA A 147 -11.22 -21.95 -10.76
C ALA A 147 -12.10 -21.20 -11.78
N LEU A 148 -12.47 -21.83 -12.90
CA LEU A 148 -13.27 -21.21 -13.97
C LEU A 148 -14.73 -21.01 -13.59
N HIS A 149 -15.35 -22.00 -12.96
CA HIS A 149 -16.77 -21.94 -12.57
C HIS A 149 -16.98 -21.39 -11.16
N GLY A 150 -15.93 -21.35 -10.33
CA GLY A 150 -15.99 -20.78 -8.98
C GLY A 150 -16.77 -21.65 -7.99
N CYS A 151 -17.09 -22.87 -8.42
CA CYS A 151 -17.66 -23.93 -7.62
C CYS A 151 -16.60 -24.99 -7.33
N GLY A 152 -16.87 -25.82 -6.32
CA GLY A 152 -16.10 -27.05 -6.09
C GLY A 152 -14.93 -26.98 -5.12
N GLY A 153 -14.68 -25.86 -4.42
CA GLY A 153 -13.72 -25.83 -3.30
C GLY A 153 -12.87 -24.56 -3.13
N VAL A 154 -13.06 -23.50 -3.92
CA VAL A 154 -12.23 -22.28 -3.79
C VAL A 154 -12.41 -21.60 -2.42
N GLY A 155 -13.64 -21.53 -1.90
CA GLY A 155 -13.89 -20.99 -0.55
C GLY A 155 -13.20 -21.80 0.54
N ASP A 156 -13.31 -23.13 0.47
CA ASP A 156 -12.66 -24.05 1.40
C ASP A 156 -11.13 -23.92 1.35
N LEU A 157 -10.54 -23.75 0.15
CA LEU A 157 -9.12 -23.48 -0.01
C LEU A 157 -8.73 -22.17 0.68
N LEU A 158 -9.54 -21.12 0.50
CA LEU A 158 -9.30 -19.82 1.13
C LEU A 158 -9.42 -19.91 2.66
N ASP A 159 -10.37 -20.67 3.19
CA ASP A 159 -10.51 -20.93 4.63
C ASP A 159 -9.25 -21.59 5.21
N ILE A 160 -8.68 -22.57 4.51
CA ILE A 160 -7.42 -23.23 4.92
C ILE A 160 -6.25 -22.24 4.90
N ILE A 161 -6.16 -21.41 3.86
CA ILE A 161 -5.08 -20.46 3.64
C ILE A 161 -5.02 -19.39 4.74
N VAL A 162 -6.18 -18.89 5.14
CA VAL A 162 -6.29 -17.76 6.07
C VAL A 162 -6.43 -18.21 7.53
N LYS A 163 -6.44 -19.51 7.82
CA LYS A 163 -6.71 -20.06 9.18
C LYS A 163 -5.81 -19.50 10.28
N ASP A 164 -4.57 -19.17 9.95
CA ASP A 164 -3.53 -18.64 10.82
C ASP A 164 -3.35 -17.11 10.71
N ILE A 165 -4.11 -16.47 9.82
CA ILE A 165 -4.18 -15.02 9.72
C ILE A 165 -5.22 -14.56 10.74
N GLU A 166 -4.81 -13.69 11.67
CA GLU A 166 -5.77 -13.04 12.54
C GLU A 166 -6.76 -12.24 11.69
N PRO A 167 -8.09 -12.44 11.83
CA PRO A 167 -9.05 -11.57 11.19
C PRO A 167 -8.74 -10.15 11.64
N LYS A 168 -8.82 -9.19 10.69
CA LYS A 168 -8.74 -7.79 11.07
C LYS A 168 -9.75 -7.57 12.18
N LYS A 169 -9.24 -7.19 13.35
CA LYS A 169 -10.10 -6.71 14.42
C LYS A 169 -10.95 -5.58 13.86
N ASN A 170 -12.17 -5.43 14.39
CA ASN A 170 -12.97 -4.27 14.08
C ASN A 170 -12.08 -3.02 14.23
N PRO A 171 -12.09 -2.08 13.26
CA PRO A 171 -11.30 -0.85 13.36
C PRO A 171 -11.67 0.00 14.59
N GLU A 172 -12.68 -0.40 15.35
CA GLU A 172 -13.16 0.23 16.58
C GLU A 172 -12.48 -0.33 17.85
N ASP A 173 -11.83 -1.50 17.82
CA ASP A 173 -11.35 -2.21 19.03
C ASP A 173 -9.81 -2.24 19.20
N GLU A 174 -9.03 -1.69 18.28
CA GLU A 174 -7.61 -1.42 18.49
C GLU A 174 -7.35 0.08 18.51
N GLN A 175 -6.59 0.55 19.52
CA GLN A 175 -5.87 1.82 19.38
C GLN A 175 -4.90 1.66 18.21
N GLU A 176 -5.33 2.10 17.02
CA GLU A 176 -4.58 1.92 15.78
C GLU A 176 -3.19 2.54 15.94
N VAL A 177 -2.13 1.73 15.97
CA VAL A 177 -0.76 2.23 16.13
C VAL A 177 -0.41 3.10 14.93
N ILE A 178 -0.12 4.40 15.16
CA ILE A 178 0.16 5.34 14.07
C ILE A 178 1.65 5.33 13.75
N LYS A 179 2.01 5.00 12.51
CA LYS A 179 3.40 5.04 12.04
C LYS A 179 3.77 6.40 11.49
N ILE A 180 4.79 7.03 12.05
CA ILE A 180 5.29 8.35 11.64
C ILE A 180 6.72 8.21 11.09
N ALA A 181 6.93 8.59 9.83
CA ALA A 181 8.27 8.72 9.25
C ALA A 181 8.78 10.16 9.38
N ILE A 182 9.94 10.36 10.01
CA ILE A 182 10.57 11.68 10.11
C ILE A 182 11.56 11.85 8.96
N VAL A 183 11.17 12.64 7.95
CA VAL A 183 11.93 12.82 6.70
C VAL A 183 12.30 14.28 6.47
N GLY A 184 13.17 14.54 5.50
CA GLY A 184 13.64 15.89 5.17
C GLY A 184 15.14 15.95 4.92
N LYS A 185 15.60 17.11 4.45
CA LYS A 185 17.01 17.39 4.12
C LYS A 185 17.99 17.16 5.28
N PRO A 186 19.27 16.84 5.00
CA PRO A 186 20.33 16.94 6.01
C PRO A 186 20.25 18.27 6.78
N ASN A 187 20.59 18.25 8.07
CA ASN A 187 20.65 19.45 8.93
C ASN A 187 19.34 20.24 9.17
N ALA A 188 18.20 19.80 8.61
CA ALA A 188 16.87 20.35 8.90
C ALA A 188 16.42 20.16 10.38
N GLY A 189 17.16 19.36 11.15
CA GLY A 189 16.93 19.15 12.59
C GLY A 189 16.09 17.92 12.95
N LYS A 190 15.98 16.94 12.03
CA LYS A 190 15.30 15.65 12.26
C LYS A 190 15.76 14.92 13.54
N SER A 191 17.07 14.80 13.76
CA SER A 191 17.62 14.13 14.95
C SER A 191 17.31 14.86 16.24
N SER A 192 17.31 16.20 16.20
CA SER A 192 16.94 17.03 17.35
C SER A 192 15.45 16.88 17.69
N ILE A 193 14.57 16.83 16.67
CA ILE A 193 13.14 16.56 16.88
C ILE A 193 12.96 15.17 17.48
N LEU A 194 13.55 14.13 16.86
CA LEU A 194 13.45 12.75 17.34
C LEU A 194 13.88 12.62 18.81
N ASN A 195 15.04 13.16 19.18
CA ASN A 195 15.53 13.08 20.55
C ASN A 195 14.61 13.79 21.54
N ASN A 196 14.05 14.95 21.17
CA ASN A 196 13.09 15.63 22.04
C ASN A 196 11.79 14.84 22.21
N LEU A 197 11.26 14.29 21.12
CA LEU A 197 10.04 13.47 21.19
C LEU A 197 10.22 12.21 22.04
N LEU A 198 11.44 11.63 22.06
CA LEU A 198 11.77 10.47 22.89
C LEU A 198 12.01 10.81 24.36
N ASN A 199 12.54 12.00 24.64
CA ASN A 199 12.88 12.45 25.99
C ASN A 199 11.72 13.20 26.68
N GLU A 200 10.59 13.39 26.00
CA GLU A 200 9.42 14.05 26.58
C GLU A 200 8.87 13.18 27.70
N GLN A 201 8.75 13.74 28.92
CA GLN A 201 8.33 12.99 30.13
C GLN A 201 6.95 12.31 30.03
N ARG A 202 6.18 12.61 28.98
CA ARG A 202 4.85 12.05 28.70
C ARG A 202 4.87 10.87 27.72
N ALA A 203 6.00 10.64 27.06
CA ALA A 203 6.20 9.56 26.11
C ALA A 203 6.78 8.34 26.83
N ILE A 204 6.01 7.27 26.96
CA ILE A 204 6.56 6.00 27.43
C ILE A 204 7.26 5.33 26.24
N VAL A 205 8.58 5.16 26.35
CA VAL A 205 9.40 4.50 25.33
C VAL A 205 9.63 3.05 25.75
N SER A 206 9.29 2.10 24.89
CA SER A 206 9.62 0.69 25.07
C SER A 206 10.67 0.26 24.05
N ASP A 207 11.91 0.03 24.51
CA ASP A 207 12.95 -0.61 23.71
C ASP A 207 12.75 -2.13 23.76
N VAL A 208 11.88 -2.68 22.91
CA VAL A 208 11.76 -4.15 22.81
C VAL A 208 13.01 -4.68 22.11
N SER A 209 13.95 -5.12 22.93
CA SER A 209 15.19 -5.77 22.52
C SER A 209 14.91 -7.26 22.39
N GLY A 210 14.79 -7.77 21.15
CA GLY A 210 14.67 -9.22 20.97
C GLY A 210 14.04 -9.73 19.67
N THR A 211 14.57 -9.38 18.51
CA THR A 211 14.71 -10.24 17.32
C THR A 211 15.68 -9.55 16.35
N THR A 212 16.65 -10.28 15.82
CA THR A 212 17.91 -9.78 15.23
C THR A 212 17.80 -9.08 13.85
N ARG A 213 16.66 -8.46 13.51
CA ARG A 213 16.52 -7.60 12.32
C ARG A 213 15.68 -6.34 12.50
N ASP A 214 14.95 -6.17 13.61
CA ASP A 214 13.89 -5.15 13.76
C ASP A 214 14.23 -3.97 14.68
N SER A 215 15.49 -3.78 15.06
CA SER A 215 15.93 -2.78 16.05
C SER A 215 16.01 -1.32 15.54
N ILE A 216 15.20 -0.93 14.53
CA ILE A 216 15.35 0.38 13.84
C ILE A 216 14.25 1.39 14.22
N ASN A 217 13.09 0.93 14.69
CA ASN A 217 11.93 1.78 14.98
C ASN A 217 11.81 2.08 16.49
N SER A 218 11.35 3.27 16.85
CA SER A 218 11.08 3.64 18.25
C SER A 218 9.58 3.64 18.52
N ARG A 219 9.14 2.95 19.59
CA ARG A 219 7.74 2.95 20.03
C ARG A 219 7.54 4.02 21.10
N ILE A 220 6.49 4.81 20.97
CA ILE A 220 6.12 5.89 21.90
C ILE A 220 4.63 5.81 22.19
N THR A 221 4.25 5.89 23.46
CA THR A 221 2.85 6.10 23.84
C THR A 221 2.65 7.56 24.26
N TYR A 222 1.72 8.27 23.63
CA TYR A 222 1.36 9.66 23.94
C TYR A 222 -0.17 9.80 24.07
N GLN A 223 -0.65 10.28 25.22
CA GLN A 223 -2.09 10.41 25.53
C GLN A 223 -2.90 9.12 25.25
N ASN A 224 -2.40 7.96 25.71
CA ASN A 224 -3.01 6.64 25.46
C ASN A 224 -3.14 6.27 23.97
N GLN A 225 -2.37 6.88 23.08
CA GLN A 225 -2.26 6.47 21.68
C GLN A 225 -0.83 5.98 21.44
N GLU A 226 -0.71 4.79 20.85
CA GLU A 226 0.59 4.25 20.44
C GLU A 226 1.03 4.84 19.10
N TYR A 227 2.32 5.17 19.02
CA TYR A 227 3.00 5.66 17.84
C TYR A 227 4.28 4.85 17.59
N ILE A 228 4.57 4.60 16.32
CA ILE A 228 5.86 4.05 15.88
C ILE A 228 6.57 5.12 15.06
N LEU A 229 7.74 5.55 15.52
CA LEU A 229 8.65 6.36 14.72
C LEU A 229 9.45 5.42 13.82
N VAL A 230 9.24 5.54 12.51
CA VAL A 230 9.85 4.70 11.48
C VAL A 230 11.27 5.18 11.17
N ASP A 231 12.20 4.24 11.03
CA ASP A 231 13.58 4.45 10.60
C ASP A 231 14.42 5.38 11.53
N THR A 232 14.27 5.22 12.85
CA THR A 232 14.99 6.05 13.83
C THR A 232 16.49 5.77 13.89
N ALA A 233 16.95 4.56 13.55
CA ALA A 233 18.38 4.24 13.56
C ALA A 233 19.17 5.01 12.49
N GLY A 234 18.55 5.32 11.34
CA GLY A 234 19.17 6.15 10.31
C GLY A 234 19.43 7.59 10.77
N ILE A 235 18.54 8.12 11.61
CA ILE A 235 18.63 9.45 12.22
C ILE A 235 19.67 9.47 13.36
N ARG A 236 19.72 8.41 14.19
CA ARG A 236 20.69 8.26 15.31
C ARG A 236 22.12 7.95 14.86
N LYS A 237 22.31 7.21 13.74
CA LYS A 237 23.65 6.96 13.18
C LYS A 237 24.27 8.22 12.57
N LYS A 238 23.46 9.06 11.91
CA LYS A 238 23.93 10.32 11.30
C LYS A 238 24.36 11.39 12.29
N SER A 239 23.94 11.35 13.56
CA SER A 239 24.47 12.26 14.58
C SER A 239 25.91 11.94 15.02
N LYS A 240 26.50 10.83 14.56
CA LYS A 240 27.85 10.37 14.96
C LYS A 240 28.84 10.19 13.80
N VAL A 241 28.44 10.35 12.54
CA VAL A 241 29.29 10.01 11.37
C VAL A 241 29.39 11.19 10.42
N ASP A 242 30.63 11.54 10.06
CA ASP A 242 30.97 12.59 9.11
C ASP A 242 30.74 12.16 7.65
N TYR A 243 30.51 13.16 6.81
CA TYR A 243 29.95 13.10 5.46
C TYR A 243 30.41 11.91 4.59
N GLY A 244 29.46 11.02 4.29
CA GLY A 244 29.60 9.96 3.31
C GLY A 244 28.25 9.32 3.03
N VAL A 245 27.79 9.46 1.79
CA VAL A 245 26.63 8.80 1.17
C VAL A 245 25.24 9.44 1.33
N GLU A 246 24.98 10.45 0.50
CA GLU A 246 23.65 11.04 0.30
C GLU A 246 22.69 10.11 -0.46
N ALA A 247 23.18 9.25 -1.36
CA ALA A 247 22.34 8.34 -2.14
C ALA A 247 21.54 7.36 -1.26
N PHE A 248 22.16 6.80 -0.22
CA PHE A 248 21.48 5.94 0.76
C PHE A 248 20.46 6.68 1.63
N ALA A 249 20.51 8.01 1.70
CA ALA A 249 19.57 8.80 2.50
C ALA A 249 18.20 8.91 1.83
N VAL A 250 18.17 8.97 0.49
CA VAL A 250 16.94 9.11 -0.29
C VAL A 250 16.18 7.78 -0.36
N ASP A 251 16.87 6.67 -0.68
CA ASP A 251 16.23 5.32 -0.70
C ASP A 251 15.62 4.98 0.66
N ARG A 252 16.33 5.33 1.74
CA ARG A 252 15.84 5.12 3.09
C ARG A 252 14.62 5.98 3.43
N ALA A 253 14.62 7.25 3.03
CA ALA A 253 13.44 8.11 3.18
C ALA A 253 12.24 7.57 2.39
N ILE A 254 12.44 7.04 1.19
CA ILE A 254 11.39 6.40 0.38
C ILE A 254 10.81 5.19 1.10
N ARG A 255 11.66 4.29 1.65
CA ARG A 255 11.21 3.13 2.42
C ARG A 255 10.41 3.54 3.65
N ALA A 256 10.93 4.48 4.43
CA ALA A 256 10.26 4.99 5.62
C ALA A 256 8.88 5.60 5.29
N ILE A 257 8.78 6.37 4.20
CA ILE A 257 7.53 6.96 3.72
C ILE A 257 6.52 5.88 3.32
N ARG A 258 6.96 4.81 2.64
CA ARG A 258 6.07 3.72 2.20
C ARG A 258 5.51 2.90 3.37
N GLU A 259 6.27 2.78 4.44
CA GLU A 259 5.85 2.05 5.64
C GLU A 259 5.01 2.90 6.61
N ALA A 260 5.03 4.22 6.47
CA ALA A 260 4.38 5.15 7.39
C ALA A 260 2.94 5.51 7.00
N ASP A 261 2.13 5.80 8.02
CA ASP A 261 0.81 6.40 7.86
C ASP A 261 0.91 7.91 7.64
N VAL A 262 1.88 8.54 8.30
CA VAL A 262 2.14 9.98 8.24
C VAL A 262 3.63 10.25 8.05
N ALA A 263 3.98 11.00 7.02
CA ALA A 263 5.30 11.57 6.81
C ALA A 263 5.36 12.96 7.48
N LEU A 264 6.24 13.10 8.46
CA LEU A 264 6.65 14.37 9.05
C LEU A 264 7.85 14.91 8.25
N LEU A 265 7.59 15.78 7.29
CA LEU A 265 8.62 16.44 6.50
C LEU A 265 9.17 17.64 7.26
N VAL A 266 10.39 17.50 7.79
CA VAL A 266 11.08 18.53 8.55
C VAL A 266 11.79 19.47 7.59
N ILE A 267 11.43 20.76 7.65
CA ILE A 267 11.94 21.83 6.80
C ILE A 267 12.64 22.85 7.69
N ASP A 268 13.83 23.30 7.29
CA ASP A 268 14.49 24.42 7.96
C ASP A 268 13.81 25.74 7.56
N CYS A 269 13.16 26.43 8.49
CA CYS A 269 12.49 27.68 8.17
C CYS A 269 13.45 28.82 7.76
N VAL A 270 14.72 28.75 8.16
CA VAL A 270 15.74 29.75 7.78
C VAL A 270 16.02 29.67 6.29
N GLU A 271 16.23 28.45 5.77
CA GLU A 271 16.41 28.20 4.33
C GLU A 271 15.09 28.30 3.55
N GLY A 272 13.97 27.95 4.19
CA GLY A 272 12.66 27.92 3.57
C GLY A 272 12.38 26.61 2.82
N LEU A 273 11.28 26.59 2.07
CA LEU A 273 10.90 25.43 1.27
C LEU A 273 11.78 25.33 0.02
N THR A 274 12.50 24.22 -0.13
CA THR A 274 13.44 24.02 -1.24
C THR A 274 13.01 22.92 -2.20
N ASP A 275 13.67 22.79 -3.36
CA ASP A 275 13.33 21.77 -4.36
C ASP A 275 13.45 20.33 -3.87
N GLN A 276 14.45 20.04 -3.03
CA GLN A 276 14.59 18.70 -2.45
C GLN A 276 13.50 18.41 -1.40
N ASP A 277 12.99 19.41 -0.69
CA ASP A 277 11.81 19.24 0.19
C ASP A 277 10.56 18.97 -0.66
N LYS A 278 10.36 19.74 -1.75
CA LYS A 278 9.28 19.53 -2.72
C LYS A 278 9.31 18.11 -3.30
N LYS A 279 10.50 17.59 -3.64
CA LYS A 279 10.70 16.22 -4.13
C LYS A 279 10.34 15.16 -3.09
N ILE A 280 10.75 15.33 -1.83
CA ILE A 280 10.39 14.39 -0.74
C ILE A 280 8.88 14.42 -0.49
N ALA A 281 8.27 15.60 -0.50
CA ALA A 281 6.82 15.75 -0.34
C ALA A 281 6.03 15.07 -1.47
N GLN A 282 6.53 15.18 -2.72
CA GLN A 282 5.94 14.49 -3.86
C GLN A 282 5.99 12.97 -3.69
N ILE A 283 7.12 12.42 -3.23
CA ILE A 283 7.25 10.97 -2.92
C ILE A 283 6.22 10.55 -1.86
N ALA A 284 6.01 11.35 -0.81
CA ALA A 284 5.01 11.07 0.22
C ALA A 284 3.58 11.07 -0.34
N GLN A 285 3.26 12.03 -1.19
CA GLN A 285 1.98 12.12 -1.88
C GLN A 285 1.75 10.92 -2.81
N GLU A 286 2.76 10.52 -3.59
CA GLU A 286 2.70 9.38 -4.49
C GLU A 286 2.50 8.07 -3.73
N ALA A 287 3.20 7.90 -2.60
CA ALA A 287 3.02 6.76 -1.70
C ALA A 287 1.62 6.73 -1.04
N GLY A 288 0.86 7.83 -1.08
CA GLY A 288 -0.43 7.91 -0.40
C GLY A 288 -0.30 8.02 1.11
N CYS A 289 0.84 8.51 1.59
CA CYS A 289 1.11 8.78 2.99
C CYS A 289 0.44 10.11 3.40
N GLY A 290 -0.01 10.23 4.64
CA GLY A 290 -0.37 11.54 5.21
C GLY A 290 0.85 12.44 5.27
N LEU A 291 0.68 13.76 5.19
CA LEU A 291 1.79 14.71 5.13
C LEU A 291 1.61 15.86 6.12
N ILE A 292 2.63 16.02 6.97
CA ILE A 292 2.81 17.16 7.87
C ILE A 292 4.10 17.87 7.46
N LEU A 293 4.02 19.18 7.20
CA LEU A 293 5.16 20.05 6.99
C LEU A 293 5.55 20.66 8.34
N ALA A 294 6.67 20.23 8.91
CA ALA A 294 7.21 20.74 10.16
C ALA A 294 8.32 21.76 9.88
N PHE A 295 7.97 23.04 9.89
CA PHE A 295 8.91 24.16 9.79
C PHE A 295 9.66 24.32 11.11
N ASN A 296 10.85 23.73 11.16
CA ASN A 296 11.73 23.70 12.32
C ASN A 296 12.63 24.94 12.39
N LYS A 297 13.24 25.16 13.56
CA LYS A 297 14.05 26.35 13.91
C LYS A 297 13.23 27.65 13.95
N TRP A 298 11.92 27.54 14.22
CA TRP A 298 11.02 28.70 14.22
C TRP A 298 11.40 29.76 15.26
N ASP A 299 12.15 29.39 16.29
CA ASP A 299 12.75 30.32 17.27
C ASP A 299 13.66 31.39 16.63
N LEU A 300 14.18 31.13 15.42
CA LEU A 300 15.01 32.07 14.66
C LEU A 300 14.20 33.06 13.80
N LYS A 301 12.91 32.81 13.55
CA LYS A 301 12.02 33.68 12.74
C LYS A 301 11.29 34.71 13.61
N LYS A 302 12.05 35.56 14.30
CA LYS A 302 11.49 36.64 15.13
C LYS A 302 10.69 37.64 14.30
N GLY A 303 9.50 38.02 14.76
CA GLY A 303 8.65 39.04 14.14
C GLY A 303 7.86 38.58 12.91
N VAL A 304 8.03 37.35 12.44
CA VAL A 304 7.25 36.79 11.33
C VAL A 304 6.02 36.06 11.87
N GLN A 305 4.84 36.45 11.41
CA GLN A 305 3.60 35.78 11.79
C GLN A 305 3.43 34.47 11.00
N THR A 306 3.07 33.38 11.68
CA THR A 306 2.91 32.06 11.04
C THR A 306 1.98 32.09 9.84
N HIS A 307 0.85 32.82 9.92
CA HIS A 307 -0.13 32.90 8.83
C HIS A 307 0.39 33.56 7.53
N LEU A 308 1.42 34.41 7.60
CA LEU A 308 1.99 35.04 6.40
C LEU A 308 2.88 34.02 5.70
N TYR A 309 3.71 33.36 6.50
CA TYR A 309 4.58 32.30 6.02
C TYR A 309 3.79 31.13 5.41
N GLU A 310 2.65 30.75 6.00
CA GLU A 310 1.78 29.73 5.40
C GLU A 310 1.25 30.14 4.02
N LYS A 311 0.83 31.41 3.86
CA LYS A 311 0.37 31.94 2.57
C LYS A 311 1.49 31.96 1.53
N ASP A 312 2.70 32.31 1.93
CA ASP A 312 3.87 32.31 1.05
C ASP A 312 4.17 30.88 0.56
N VAL A 313 4.16 29.91 1.46
CA VAL A 313 4.33 28.48 1.14
C VAL A 313 3.21 27.98 0.23
N ASP A 314 1.95 28.31 0.50
CA ASP A 314 0.81 27.88 -0.32
C ASP A 314 0.82 28.50 -1.72
N SER A 315 1.45 29.67 -1.87
CA SER A 315 1.65 30.33 -3.16
C SER A 315 2.81 29.72 -3.94
N ASP A 316 3.93 29.40 -3.28
CA ASP A 316 5.12 28.79 -3.89
C ASP A 316 4.93 27.30 -4.22
N ALA A 317 4.16 26.57 -3.41
CA ALA A 317 3.91 25.14 -3.61
C ALA A 317 2.41 24.77 -3.46
N PRO A 318 1.53 25.17 -4.40
CA PRO A 318 0.09 24.92 -4.31
C PRO A 318 -0.31 23.44 -4.17
N PHE A 319 0.54 22.53 -4.65
CA PHE A 319 0.31 21.09 -4.54
C PHE A 319 0.40 20.58 -3.09
N LEU A 320 1.01 21.35 -2.18
CA LEU A 320 1.14 21.05 -0.75
C LEU A 320 0.04 21.67 0.12
N ASN A 321 -0.91 22.41 -0.46
CA ASN A 321 -1.96 23.10 0.30
C ASN A 321 -2.82 22.15 1.14
N PHE A 322 -2.86 20.86 0.78
CA PHE A 322 -3.55 19.86 1.57
C PHE A 322 -2.81 19.51 2.86
N ALA A 323 -1.48 19.64 2.92
CA ALA A 323 -0.67 19.19 4.04
C ALA A 323 -0.89 20.07 5.28
N LYS A 324 -0.87 19.45 6.46
CA LYS A 324 -0.91 20.18 7.74
C LYS A 324 0.45 20.85 7.97
N LYS A 325 0.46 22.11 8.40
CA LYS A 325 1.68 22.89 8.65
C LYS A 325 1.87 23.07 10.15
N LEU A 326 3.07 22.80 10.64
CA LEU A 326 3.47 23.01 12.03
C LEU A 326 4.73 23.85 12.07
N PHE A 327 4.75 24.81 12.99
CA PHE A 327 5.90 25.68 13.25
C PHE A 327 6.49 25.30 14.60
N VAL A 328 7.67 24.69 14.57
CA VAL A 328 8.28 24.04 15.74
C VAL A 328 9.71 24.51 15.96
N SER A 329 10.21 24.28 17.17
CA SER A 329 11.64 24.40 17.45
C SER A 329 12.12 23.19 18.24
N ALA A 330 12.95 22.38 17.60
CA ALA A 330 13.65 21.28 18.25
C ALA A 330 14.64 21.76 19.32
N LYS A 331 15.11 23.02 19.24
CA LYS A 331 16.07 23.57 20.19
C LYS A 331 15.40 23.97 21.51
N THR A 332 14.23 24.60 21.43
CA THR A 332 13.51 25.11 22.61
C THR A 332 12.42 24.16 23.09
N GLY A 333 12.08 23.12 22.33
CA GLY A 333 10.94 22.24 22.58
C GLY A 333 9.60 22.83 22.14
N GLN A 334 9.60 24.02 21.53
CA GLN A 334 8.37 24.72 21.15
C GLN A 334 7.50 23.88 20.22
N ARG A 335 6.26 23.61 20.67
CA ARG A 335 5.17 22.96 19.92
C ARG A 335 5.48 21.54 19.40
N LEU A 336 6.49 20.86 19.94
CA LEU A 336 6.81 19.48 19.51
C LEU A 336 5.70 18.47 19.81
N ASN A 337 5.01 18.61 20.96
CA ASN A 337 3.85 17.78 21.31
C ASN A 337 2.74 17.80 20.23
N GLN A 338 2.57 18.91 19.51
CA GLN A 338 1.55 19.05 18.47
C GLN A 338 1.77 18.09 17.29
N ILE A 339 2.97 17.54 17.14
CA ILE A 339 3.28 16.54 16.10
C ILE A 339 2.42 15.30 16.30
N PHE A 340 2.29 14.78 17.52
CA PHE A 340 1.51 13.57 17.80
C PHE A 340 0.01 13.80 17.60
N ASP A 341 -0.50 14.93 18.08
CA ASP A 341 -1.91 15.31 17.93
C ASP A 341 -2.26 15.52 16.45
N THR A 342 -1.42 16.24 15.71
CA THR A 342 -1.62 16.45 14.27
C THR A 342 -1.48 15.14 13.50
N ALA A 343 -0.54 14.26 13.84
CA ALA A 343 -0.41 12.95 13.20
C ALA A 343 -1.67 12.09 13.42
N ARG A 344 -2.27 12.16 14.61
CA ARG A 344 -3.56 11.51 14.91
C ARG A 344 -4.68 12.04 14.03
N GLU A 345 -4.81 13.36 13.92
CA GLU A 345 -5.80 13.99 13.03
C GLU A 345 -5.61 13.57 11.56
N VAL A 346 -4.36 13.59 11.08
CA VAL A 346 -4.02 13.23 9.70
C VAL A 346 -4.32 11.76 9.43
N ALA A 347 -3.97 10.86 10.36
CA ALA A 347 -4.26 9.44 10.27
C ALA A 347 -5.77 9.17 10.24
N PHE A 348 -6.54 9.89 11.08
CA PHE A 348 -7.99 9.83 11.09
C PHE A 348 -8.62 10.30 9.76
N GLU A 349 -8.22 11.47 9.26
CA GLU A 349 -8.67 11.98 7.96
C GLU A 349 -8.28 11.03 6.82
N ARG A 350 -7.10 10.43 6.90
CA ARG A 350 -6.63 9.40 5.97
C ARG A 350 -7.41 8.09 6.10
N ALA A 351 -8.04 7.78 7.21
CA ALA A 351 -8.86 6.56 7.36
C ALA A 351 -10.34 6.78 7.02
N LYS A 352 -10.78 8.03 6.88
CA LYS A 352 -12.19 8.43 6.76
C LYS A 352 -12.89 7.78 5.56
N ARG A 353 -14.00 7.10 5.83
CA ARG A 353 -14.92 6.51 4.84
C ARG A 353 -16.19 7.35 4.71
N ILE A 354 -16.55 7.67 3.48
CA ILE A 354 -17.76 8.41 3.13
C ILE A 354 -18.80 7.44 2.56
N SER A 355 -20.06 7.58 2.99
CA SER A 355 -21.15 6.76 2.45
C SER A 355 -21.36 7.06 0.96
N THR A 356 -21.70 6.04 0.17
CA THR A 356 -21.93 6.19 -1.27
C THR A 356 -23.05 7.19 -1.56
N GLY A 357 -24.12 7.19 -0.76
CA GLY A 357 -25.22 8.16 -0.91
C GLY A 357 -24.77 9.62 -0.78
N LEU A 358 -24.05 9.94 0.30
CA LEU A 358 -23.55 11.30 0.54
C LEU A 358 -22.51 11.71 -0.50
N LEU A 359 -21.61 10.80 -0.87
CA LEU A 359 -20.59 11.03 -1.89
C LEU A 359 -21.22 11.38 -3.25
N ASN A 360 -22.23 10.60 -3.68
CA ASN A 360 -22.93 10.88 -4.94
C ASN A 360 -23.69 12.20 -4.91
N LYS A 361 -24.30 12.56 -3.77
CA LYS A 361 -24.96 13.86 -3.59
C LYS A 361 -23.99 15.02 -3.84
N VAL A 362 -22.83 15.01 -3.19
CA VAL A 362 -21.82 16.06 -3.31
C VAL A 362 -21.22 16.13 -4.72
N VAL A 363 -20.93 14.98 -5.34
CA VAL A 363 -20.41 14.96 -6.71
C VAL A 363 -21.44 15.49 -7.71
N ASN A 364 -22.71 15.10 -7.59
CA ASN A 364 -23.77 15.61 -8.46
C ASN A 364 -23.96 17.12 -8.31
N GLU A 365 -23.92 17.63 -7.08
CA GLU A 365 -23.97 19.08 -6.82
C GLU A 365 -22.78 19.82 -7.46
N ALA A 366 -21.57 19.27 -7.38
CA ALA A 366 -20.40 19.84 -8.03
C ALA A 366 -20.54 19.89 -9.57
N PHE A 367 -21.11 18.85 -10.19
CA PHE A 367 -21.40 18.83 -11.63
C PHE A 367 -22.51 19.83 -12.02
N ALA A 368 -23.49 20.07 -11.14
CA ALA A 368 -24.54 21.04 -11.38
C ALA A 368 -24.05 22.49 -11.26
N LEU A 369 -23.21 22.78 -10.25
CA LEU A 369 -22.65 24.12 -10.01
C LEU A 369 -21.62 24.53 -11.06
N ASN A 370 -20.82 23.59 -11.55
CA ASN A 370 -19.84 23.83 -12.61
C ASN A 370 -19.91 22.73 -13.67
N PRO A 371 -20.85 22.84 -14.63
CA PRO A 371 -21.03 21.84 -15.68
C PRO A 371 -19.77 21.67 -16.54
N PRO A 372 -19.35 20.43 -16.87
CA PRO A 372 -18.26 20.20 -17.80
C PRO A 372 -18.53 20.79 -19.19
N VAL A 373 -17.50 21.39 -19.79
CA VAL A 373 -17.57 21.89 -21.17
C VAL A 373 -17.66 20.72 -22.16
N ALA A 374 -18.55 20.83 -23.15
CA ALA A 374 -18.67 19.82 -24.20
C ALA A 374 -17.42 19.78 -25.09
N ILE A 375 -16.95 18.58 -25.43
CA ILE A 375 -15.84 18.35 -26.36
C ILE A 375 -16.41 17.56 -27.55
N LYS A 376 -16.26 18.09 -28.77
CA LYS A 376 -16.81 17.48 -30.00
C LYS A 376 -18.31 17.13 -29.86
N GLY A 377 -19.09 18.02 -29.24
CA GLY A 377 -20.53 17.84 -29.01
C GLY A 377 -20.91 16.85 -27.91
N LYS A 378 -19.94 16.20 -27.24
CA LYS A 378 -20.18 15.27 -26.12
C LYS A 378 -19.83 15.94 -24.79
N MET A 379 -20.75 15.83 -23.84
CA MET A 379 -20.55 16.33 -22.47
C MET A 379 -20.13 15.18 -21.55
N LEU A 380 -19.19 15.44 -20.64
CA LEU A 380 -18.83 14.50 -19.58
C LEU A 380 -20.04 14.29 -18.67
N ARG A 381 -20.42 13.03 -18.47
CA ARG A 381 -21.50 12.62 -17.56
C ARG A 381 -20.93 11.68 -16.52
N VAL A 382 -21.27 11.92 -15.26
CA VAL A 382 -21.02 11.01 -14.15
C VAL A 382 -22.29 10.23 -13.84
N TYR A 383 -22.18 8.91 -13.73
CA TYR A 383 -23.29 8.03 -13.41
C TYR A 383 -23.38 7.77 -11.90
N TYR A 384 -22.25 7.40 -11.31
CA TYR A 384 -22.13 7.20 -9.87
C TYR A 384 -20.66 7.24 -9.45
N THR A 385 -20.44 7.43 -8.15
CA THR A 385 -19.11 7.53 -7.53
C THR A 385 -19.04 6.60 -6.32
N THR A 386 -17.88 5.96 -6.12
CA THR A 386 -17.61 5.12 -4.94
C THR A 386 -16.26 5.44 -4.31
N GLN A 387 -16.07 5.06 -3.04
CA GLN A 387 -14.79 5.13 -2.33
C GLN A 387 -14.28 3.72 -2.01
N PRO A 388 -13.58 3.05 -2.94
CA PRO A 388 -13.10 1.68 -2.72
C PRO A 388 -12.03 1.56 -1.62
N LYS A 389 -11.13 2.55 -1.49
CA LYS A 389 -10.02 2.54 -0.52
C LYS A 389 -10.02 3.82 0.32
N THR A 390 -9.64 3.70 1.59
CA THR A 390 -9.56 4.84 2.53
C THR A 390 -8.14 5.33 2.75
N LYS A 391 -7.10 4.48 2.77
CA LYS A 391 -5.72 4.86 3.08
C LYS A 391 -4.80 4.74 1.83
N PRO A 392 -4.66 5.78 0.97
CA PRO A 392 -5.30 7.11 1.03
C PRO A 392 -6.72 7.13 0.44
N PRO A 393 -7.50 8.20 0.69
CA PRO A 393 -8.88 8.29 0.21
C PRO A 393 -8.91 8.23 -1.30
N THR A 394 -9.49 7.16 -1.83
CA THR A 394 -9.51 6.87 -3.26
C THR A 394 -10.95 6.85 -3.74
N PHE A 395 -11.27 7.73 -4.68
CA PHE A 395 -12.59 7.87 -5.28
C PHE A 395 -12.56 7.39 -6.73
N VAL A 396 -13.59 6.64 -7.12
CA VAL A 396 -13.78 6.17 -8.49
C VAL A 396 -15.08 6.74 -9.01
N LEU A 397 -15.01 7.55 -10.06
CA LEU A 397 -16.15 8.12 -10.76
C LEU A 397 -16.41 7.30 -12.02
N PHE A 398 -17.60 6.73 -12.13
CA PHE A 398 -18.05 6.03 -13.32
C PHE A 398 -18.68 7.03 -14.28
N ILE A 399 -18.07 7.20 -15.44
CA ILE A 399 -18.38 8.23 -16.41
C ILE A 399 -18.70 7.64 -17.78
N ASN A 400 -19.17 8.48 -18.69
CA ASN A 400 -19.48 8.08 -20.07
C ASN A 400 -18.26 7.91 -20.96
N ASN A 401 -17.23 8.74 -20.83
CA ASN A 401 -16.01 8.64 -21.62
C ASN A 401 -14.83 9.33 -20.91
N LYS A 402 -13.69 8.65 -20.77
CA LYS A 402 -12.49 9.13 -20.07
C LYS A 402 -11.79 10.27 -20.79
N ASP A 403 -11.79 10.29 -22.12
CA ASP A 403 -11.15 11.33 -22.93
C ASP A 403 -11.81 12.71 -22.75
N LEU A 404 -13.03 12.75 -22.19
CA LEU A 404 -13.72 13.99 -21.86
C LEU A 404 -13.23 14.63 -20.55
N VAL A 405 -12.42 13.92 -19.76
CA VAL A 405 -11.94 14.41 -18.46
C VAL A 405 -10.68 15.25 -18.64
N LYS A 406 -10.81 16.56 -18.42
CA LYS A 406 -9.66 17.48 -18.37
C LYS A 406 -9.04 17.50 -16.96
N ASP A 407 -7.71 17.67 -16.89
CA ASP A 407 -7.00 17.79 -15.61
C ASP A 407 -7.47 18.98 -14.76
N SER A 408 -7.91 20.08 -15.39
CA SER A 408 -8.52 21.21 -14.68
C SER A 408 -9.81 20.80 -13.97
N TYR A 409 -10.64 19.97 -14.60
CA TYR A 409 -11.88 19.46 -14.02
C TYR A 409 -11.61 18.44 -12.91
N LYS A 410 -10.61 17.57 -13.10
CA LYS A 410 -10.09 16.67 -12.06
C LYS A 410 -9.67 17.46 -10.81
N ARG A 411 -8.90 18.54 -10.97
CA ARG A 411 -8.49 19.43 -9.86
C ARG A 411 -9.68 20.12 -9.19
N TYR A 412 -10.67 20.56 -9.96
CA TYR A 412 -11.91 21.12 -9.44
C TYR A 412 -12.66 20.10 -8.55
N LEU A 413 -12.84 18.86 -9.02
CA LEU A 413 -13.51 17.81 -8.25
C LEU A 413 -12.73 17.46 -6.98
N LEU A 414 -11.40 17.35 -7.06
CA LEU A 414 -10.56 17.13 -5.88
C LEU A 414 -10.74 18.24 -4.83
N LYS A 415 -10.77 19.50 -5.27
CA LYS A 415 -11.04 20.64 -4.38
C LYS A 415 -12.42 20.53 -3.76
N LYS A 416 -13.47 20.22 -4.53
CA LYS A 416 -14.83 20.07 -4.00
C LYS A 416 -14.99 18.93 -3.00
N LEU A 417 -14.35 17.78 -3.24
CA LEU A 417 -14.32 16.68 -2.29
C LEU A 417 -13.63 17.09 -0.99
N ARG A 418 -12.53 17.84 -1.08
CA ARG A 418 -11.79 18.36 0.07
C ARG A 418 -12.62 19.39 0.86
N ASP A 419 -13.23 20.35 0.18
CA ASP A 419 -14.08 21.38 0.78
C ASP A 419 -15.28 20.76 1.51
N ALA A 420 -15.87 19.69 0.96
CA ALA A 420 -17.05 19.05 1.53
C ALA A 420 -16.75 18.08 2.69
N PHE A 421 -15.63 17.35 2.64
CA PHE A 421 -15.38 16.22 3.54
C PHE A 421 -14.15 16.37 4.42
N GLY A 422 -13.32 17.39 4.19
CA GLY A 422 -12.04 17.58 4.87
C GLY A 422 -10.90 16.91 4.12
N PHE A 423 -10.32 15.85 4.67
CA PHE A 423 -9.11 15.18 4.15
C PHE A 423 -7.83 16.02 4.26
N PHE A 424 -7.80 17.04 5.10
CA PHE A 424 -6.58 17.81 5.35
C PHE A 424 -5.49 16.91 5.94
N GLY A 425 -4.28 17.04 5.41
CA GLY A 425 -3.14 16.19 5.70
C GLY A 425 -3.05 14.93 4.86
N THR A 426 -4.07 14.55 4.10
CA THR A 426 -4.00 13.34 3.24
C THR A 426 -4.13 13.69 1.75
N PRO A 427 -3.34 13.03 0.88
CA PRO A 427 -3.59 13.07 -0.55
C PRO A 427 -4.92 12.39 -0.86
N ILE A 428 -5.63 12.89 -1.88
CA ILE A 428 -6.84 12.26 -2.39
C ILE A 428 -6.51 11.70 -3.78
N ARG A 429 -6.86 10.44 -4.01
CA ARG A 429 -6.78 9.80 -5.33
C ARG A 429 -8.15 9.83 -5.99
N ILE A 430 -8.20 10.27 -7.24
CA ILE A 430 -9.41 10.23 -8.06
C ILE A 430 -9.10 9.49 -9.35
N SER A 431 -9.92 8.48 -9.64
CA SER A 431 -9.87 7.68 -10.86
C SER A 431 -11.21 7.78 -11.58
N PHE A 432 -11.15 7.78 -12.91
CA PHE A 432 -12.33 7.82 -13.76
C PHE A 432 -12.40 6.50 -14.53
N ARG A 433 -13.57 5.85 -14.56
CA ARG A 433 -13.81 4.59 -15.27
C ARG A 433 -15.00 4.74 -16.21
N GLU A 434 -14.94 4.15 -17.40
CA GLU A 434 -16.09 4.18 -18.29
C GLU A 434 -17.13 3.16 -17.84
N LYS A 435 -18.42 3.50 -17.97
CA LYS A 435 -19.52 2.59 -17.62
C LYS A 435 -19.46 1.35 -18.53
N GLY A 436 -19.12 0.20 -17.95
CA GLY A 436 -18.98 -1.08 -18.66
C GLY A 436 -17.58 -1.68 -18.57
N GLU A 437 -16.58 -0.87 -18.22
CA GLU A 437 -15.27 -1.39 -17.80
C GLU A 437 -15.38 -1.96 -16.38
N LYS A 438 -15.12 -3.27 -16.22
CA LYS A 438 -15.02 -3.92 -14.91
C LYS A 438 -13.68 -3.63 -14.26
#